data_AF-A0A644WKA0-F1
#
_entry.id   AF-A0A644WKA0-F1
#
_cell.length_a   1.000
_cell.length_b   1.000
_cell.length_c   1.000
_cell.angle_alpha   90.00
_cell.angle_beta   90.00
_cell.angle_gamma   90.00
#
_symmetry.space_group_name_H-M   'P 1'
#
loop_
_entity.id
_entity.type
_entity.pdbx_description
1 polymer ?
#
loop_
_entity_poly.entity_id
_entity_poly.type
_entity_poly.pdbx_seq_one_letter_code
_entity_poly.pdbx_strand_id
1 'polypeptide(L)'
;MILKRMFKFIWLIALLPTIILGCGNISYNNNSYKEVISKRNEMIKTITPTEAKVDLGTWIGVDMATINYASNDRIVIHGNFGLFIYDLNEEKIIRGIDVKSIGCGSTQGDNVCVVSVSKNGNIIRLHPSSSENMYVYNVENNTLIRTKYEKSNDELKTLILEEEFKSYDGEYCYSYIKLENEEVSYLRCPQSNMAIDLQYIKNDKVYDIFK
;
A
#
# COMPACT_ATOMS: atom_id res chain seq x y z
N MET A 1 -52.64 -24.12 5.32
CA MET A 1 -52.85 -24.71 6.66
C MET A 1 -51.87 -24.05 7.62
N ILE A 2 -52.21 -22.86 8.11
CA ILE A 2 -52.65 -22.55 9.50
C ILE A 2 -51.48 -22.51 10.51
N LEU A 3 -50.97 -21.29 10.68
CA LEU A 3 -50.70 -20.53 11.91
C LEU A 3 -50.95 -21.18 13.30
N LYS A 4 -50.12 -20.76 14.26
CA LYS A 4 -50.24 -20.75 15.75
C LYS A 4 -49.48 -21.88 16.47
N ARG A 5 -48.37 -21.63 17.18
CA ARG A 5 -48.14 -20.89 18.44
C ARG A 5 -48.74 -21.62 19.66
N MET A 6 -47.85 -21.96 20.62
CA MET A 6 -47.99 -21.95 22.09
C MET A 6 -47.88 -23.28 22.88
N PHE A 7 -47.30 -23.12 24.09
CA PHE A 7 -47.22 -23.95 25.31
C PHE A 7 -46.03 -24.93 25.41
N LYS A 8 -44.91 -24.53 26.05
CA LYS A 8 -44.59 -24.55 27.50
C LYS A 8 -44.82 -25.92 28.16
N PHE A 9 -43.80 -26.46 28.83
CA PHE A 9 -43.76 -26.85 30.26
C PHE A 9 -42.49 -27.72 30.50
N ILE A 10 -41.45 -27.15 31.12
CA ILE A 10 -41.01 -27.40 32.51
C ILE A 10 -40.38 -28.79 32.73
N TRP A 11 -39.06 -28.80 32.94
CA TRP A 11 -38.33 -29.64 33.91
C TRP A 11 -37.27 -28.72 34.55
N LEU A 12 -37.45 -28.25 35.79
CA LEU A 12 -36.98 -28.85 37.06
C LEU A 12 -35.45 -29.07 37.10
N ILE A 13 -34.66 -28.73 38.12
CA ILE A 13 -34.81 -27.96 39.38
C ILE A 13 -33.37 -27.75 39.94
N ALA A 14 -33.17 -26.62 40.61
CA ALA A 14 -32.25 -26.28 41.72
C ALA A 14 -30.82 -26.88 41.83
N LEU A 15 -29.85 -25.98 42.01
CA LEU A 15 -29.25 -25.72 43.33
C LEU A 15 -28.38 -24.46 43.34
N LEU A 16 -28.76 -23.52 44.22
CA LEU A 16 -27.98 -22.37 44.68
C LEU A 16 -26.84 -22.84 45.62
N PRO A 17 -25.73 -22.09 45.71
CA PRO A 17 -25.73 -21.02 46.70
C PRO A 17 -25.25 -19.67 46.13
N THR A 18 -26.02 -18.64 46.46
CA THR A 18 -25.58 -17.25 46.49
C THR A 18 -24.40 -17.12 47.46
N ILE A 19 -23.23 -16.80 46.92
CA ILE A 19 -22.19 -16.08 47.67
C ILE A 19 -22.08 -14.71 47.02
N ILE A 20 -22.77 -13.74 47.62
CA ILE A 20 -22.40 -12.34 47.50
C ILE A 20 -21.18 -12.17 48.39
N LEU A 21 -20.05 -11.72 47.82
CA LEU A 21 -19.09 -10.75 48.38
C LEU A 21 -17.78 -10.83 47.60
N GLY A 22 -17.46 -9.73 46.91
CA GLY A 22 -16.15 -9.53 46.29
C GLY A 22 -16.24 -9.01 44.85
N CYS A 23 -16.69 -7.78 44.67
CA CYS A 23 -16.15 -6.96 43.58
C CYS A 23 -14.67 -6.74 43.88
N GLY A 24 -13.85 -7.75 43.59
CA GLY A 24 -12.43 -7.54 43.37
C GLY A 24 -12.33 -6.67 42.13
N ASN A 25 -12.09 -5.37 42.32
CA ASN A 25 -11.56 -4.55 41.25
C ASN A 25 -10.31 -5.28 40.75
N ILE A 26 -10.43 -5.97 39.61
CA ILE A 26 -9.26 -6.26 38.80
C ILE A 26 -8.79 -4.88 38.37
N SER A 27 -7.90 -4.31 39.19
CA SER A 27 -7.06 -3.20 38.79
C SER A 27 -6.22 -3.73 37.64
N TYR A 28 -6.75 -3.62 36.42
CA TYR A 28 -5.91 -3.66 35.22
C TYR A 28 -4.81 -2.65 35.47
N ASN A 29 -3.58 -3.14 35.54
CA ASN A 29 -2.42 -2.32 35.82
C ASN A 29 -2.22 -1.38 34.62
N ASN A 30 -2.87 -0.22 34.68
CA ASN A 30 -2.87 0.81 33.64
C ASN A 30 -1.45 1.22 33.26
N ASN A 31 -0.47 0.99 34.14
CA ASN A 31 0.94 1.26 33.88
C ASN A 31 1.52 0.32 32.82
N SER A 32 1.19 -0.97 32.81
CA SER A 32 1.68 -1.90 31.78
C SER A 32 1.09 -1.58 30.41
N TYR A 33 -0.21 -1.28 30.35
CA TYR A 33 -0.85 -0.87 29.09
C TYR A 33 -0.36 0.49 28.60
N LYS A 34 -0.18 1.48 29.49
CA LYS A 34 0.42 2.77 29.17
C LYS A 34 1.88 2.64 28.75
N GLU A 35 2.65 1.74 29.35
CA GLU A 35 4.06 1.50 28.99
C GLU A 35 4.16 0.81 27.62
N VAL A 36 3.27 -0.15 27.31
CA VAL A 36 3.18 -0.76 25.96
C VAL A 36 2.78 0.28 24.91
N ILE A 37 1.79 1.14 25.19
CA ILE A 37 1.40 2.23 24.30
C ILE A 37 2.53 3.25 24.15
N SER A 38 3.22 3.60 25.24
CA SER A 38 4.36 4.51 25.24
C SER A 38 5.50 3.98 24.38
N LYS A 39 5.88 2.71 24.56
CA LYS A 39 6.91 2.03 23.74
C LYS A 39 6.48 1.87 22.28
N ARG A 40 5.19 1.67 22.01
CA ARG A 40 4.65 1.65 20.64
C ARG A 40 4.70 3.02 19.99
N ASN A 41 4.41 4.08 20.75
CA ASN A 41 4.51 5.47 20.30
C ASN A 41 5.97 5.94 20.14
N GLU A 42 6.93 5.38 20.88
CA GLU A 42 8.37 5.61 20.67
C GLU A 42 8.89 4.95 19.38
N MET A 43 8.30 3.84 18.93
CA MET A 43 8.64 3.19 17.65
C MET A 43 8.04 3.86 16.42
N ILE A 44 6.91 4.54 16.58
CA ILE A 44 6.17 5.20 15.51
C ILE A 44 6.65 6.65 15.41
N LYS A 45 7.38 6.96 14.35
CA LYS A 45 7.85 8.33 14.09
C LYS A 45 7.17 8.88 12.84
N THR A 46 6.40 9.95 12.98
CA THR A 46 5.92 10.73 11.84
C THR A 46 7.10 11.47 11.20
N ILE A 47 7.17 11.42 9.88
CA ILE A 47 8.19 12.06 9.05
C ILE A 47 7.45 12.87 7.98
N THR A 48 7.95 14.07 7.68
CA THR A 48 7.47 14.83 6.53
C THR A 48 7.97 14.13 5.26
N PRO A 49 7.08 13.70 4.34
CA PRO A 49 7.52 13.13 3.07
C PRO A 49 8.37 14.15 2.30
N THR A 50 9.56 13.74 1.87
CA THR A 50 10.37 14.52 0.93
C THR A 50 9.75 14.37 -0.45
N GLU A 51 9.55 15.48 -1.16
CA GLU A 51 9.00 15.46 -2.50
C GLU A 51 10.02 14.88 -3.51
N ALA A 52 9.55 13.97 -4.36
CA ALA A 52 10.36 13.43 -5.45
C ALA A 52 10.62 14.51 -6.52
N LYS A 53 11.82 14.52 -7.08
CA LYS A 53 12.19 15.41 -8.19
C LYS A 53 12.55 14.58 -9.40
N VAL A 54 11.90 14.88 -10.52
CA VAL A 54 12.17 14.28 -11.82
C VAL A 54 12.52 15.40 -12.79
N ASP A 55 13.61 15.20 -13.51
CA ASP A 55 14.10 16.09 -14.56
C ASP A 55 14.44 15.29 -15.83
N LEU A 56 14.90 16.00 -16.86
CA LEU A 56 15.28 15.41 -18.15
C LEU A 56 16.42 14.39 -18.05
N GLY A 57 17.21 14.40 -16.98
CA GLY A 57 18.31 13.46 -16.74
C GLY A 57 17.96 12.32 -15.79
N THR A 58 16.72 12.25 -15.31
CA THR A 58 16.31 11.25 -14.32
C THR A 58 16.13 9.90 -14.98
N TRP A 59 17.13 9.03 -14.80
CA TRP A 59 17.15 7.69 -15.39
C TRP A 59 16.32 6.69 -14.57
N ILE A 60 15.47 5.89 -15.24
CA ILE A 60 14.61 4.87 -14.61
C ILE A 60 15.45 3.74 -13.97
N GLY A 61 16.67 3.53 -14.45
CA GLY A 61 17.53 2.44 -14.01
C GLY A 61 17.34 1.18 -14.86
N VAL A 62 18.04 0.10 -14.46
CA VAL A 62 17.95 -1.21 -15.13
C VAL A 62 16.70 -1.99 -14.75
N ASP A 63 16.18 -1.72 -13.55
CA ASP A 63 14.95 -2.34 -13.08
C ASP A 63 13.81 -1.35 -13.30
N MET A 64 12.79 -1.85 -13.98
CA MET A 64 11.75 -1.06 -14.59
C MET A 64 10.83 -0.40 -13.55
N ALA A 65 10.19 0.73 -13.90
CA ALA A 65 9.12 1.31 -13.07
C ALA A 65 7.91 0.36 -12.97
N THR A 66 7.34 0.26 -11.78
CA THR A 66 6.27 -0.69 -11.45
C THR A 66 4.96 0.04 -11.17
N ILE A 67 3.85 -0.47 -11.71
CA ILE A 67 2.51 -0.13 -11.22
C ILE A 67 2.24 -0.95 -9.97
N ASN A 68 2.08 -0.30 -8.82
CA ASN A 68 1.74 -0.99 -7.57
C ASN A 68 0.24 -0.93 -7.26
N TYR A 69 -0.50 -0.04 -7.92
CA TYR A 69 -1.95 0.08 -7.80
C TYR A 69 -2.52 0.79 -9.03
N ALA A 70 -3.69 0.37 -9.48
CA ALA A 70 -4.48 1.09 -10.48
C ALA A 70 -5.97 0.93 -10.23
N SER A 71 -6.71 2.00 -10.49
CA SER A 71 -8.17 2.06 -10.39
C SER A 71 -8.74 2.85 -11.58
N ASN A 72 -9.99 3.30 -11.46
CA ASN A 72 -10.60 4.16 -12.47
C ASN A 72 -10.14 5.61 -12.40
N ASP A 73 -9.70 6.04 -11.22
CA ASP A 73 -9.43 7.43 -10.89
C ASP A 73 -7.94 7.71 -10.64
N ARG A 74 -7.12 6.71 -10.30
CA ARG A 74 -5.69 6.93 -10.02
C ARG A 74 -4.81 5.70 -10.24
N ILE A 75 -3.51 5.95 -10.27
CA ILE A 75 -2.47 4.92 -10.24
C ILE A 75 -1.39 5.25 -9.20
N VAL A 76 -0.71 4.21 -8.71
CA VAL A 76 0.51 4.32 -7.90
C VAL A 76 1.66 3.69 -8.68
N ILE A 77 2.69 4.50 -8.94
CA ILE A 77 3.89 4.08 -9.66
C ILE A 77 5.10 4.17 -8.73
N HIS A 78 5.97 3.16 -8.76
CA HIS A 78 7.23 3.15 -8.03
C HIS A 78 8.41 2.81 -8.94
N GLY A 79 9.51 3.52 -8.76
CA GLY A 79 10.82 3.17 -9.29
C GLY A 79 11.93 3.75 -8.41
N ASN A 80 13.19 3.57 -8.81
CA ASN A 80 14.33 4.11 -8.04
C ASN A 80 14.23 5.62 -7.78
N PHE A 81 13.57 6.33 -8.71
CA PHE A 81 13.47 7.79 -8.77
C PHE A 81 12.29 8.35 -7.97
N GLY A 82 11.41 7.51 -7.41
CA GLY A 82 10.31 7.98 -6.57
C GLY A 82 9.12 7.03 -6.51
N LEU A 83 8.19 7.38 -5.62
CA LEU A 83 6.83 6.85 -5.56
C LEU A 83 5.86 7.98 -5.94
N PHE A 84 5.00 7.74 -6.92
CA PHE A 84 4.09 8.76 -7.46
C PHE A 84 2.65 8.28 -7.39
N ILE A 85 1.76 9.19 -6.99
CA ILE A 85 0.31 9.02 -7.08
C ILE A 85 -0.18 9.97 -8.15
N TYR A 86 -0.71 9.40 -9.23
CA TYR A 86 -1.18 10.13 -10.40
C TYR A 86 -2.70 10.03 -10.48
N ASP A 87 -3.36 11.17 -10.61
CA ASP A 87 -4.81 11.27 -10.79
C ASP A 87 -5.15 11.20 -12.28
N LEU A 88 -5.95 10.22 -12.67
CA LEU A 88 -6.33 9.97 -14.07
C LEU A 88 -7.42 10.93 -14.58
N ASN A 89 -8.13 11.61 -13.69
CA ASN A 89 -9.14 12.60 -14.06
C ASN A 89 -8.51 13.99 -14.27
N GLU A 90 -7.59 14.36 -13.37
CA GLU A 90 -6.85 15.62 -13.44
C GLU A 90 -5.58 15.54 -14.31
N GLU A 91 -5.21 14.33 -14.72
CA GLU A 91 -4.04 14.02 -15.56
C GLU A 91 -2.73 14.61 -15.00
N LYS A 92 -2.53 14.47 -13.69
CA LYS A 92 -1.34 15.00 -13.01
C LYS A 92 -0.92 14.18 -11.81
N ILE A 93 0.35 14.33 -11.44
CA ILE A 93 0.87 13.85 -10.17
C ILE A 93 0.27 14.69 -9.04
N ILE A 94 -0.47 14.04 -8.14
CA ILE A 94 -1.00 14.69 -6.94
C ILE A 94 -0.05 14.56 -5.75
N ARG A 95 0.84 13.56 -5.76
CA ARG A 95 1.86 13.34 -4.72
C ARG A 95 3.07 12.62 -5.32
N GLY A 96 4.28 13.04 -4.93
CA GLY A 96 5.53 12.36 -5.24
C GLY A 96 6.40 12.24 -3.99
N ILE A 97 6.94 11.06 -3.69
CA ILE A 97 7.81 10.82 -2.54
C ILE A 97 9.20 10.40 -3.02
N ASP A 98 10.24 11.10 -2.54
CA ASP A 98 11.62 10.69 -2.73
C ASP A 98 11.92 9.45 -1.86
N VAL A 99 11.84 8.28 -2.49
CA VAL A 99 12.10 7.00 -1.85
C VAL A 99 13.56 6.82 -1.45
N LYS A 100 14.51 7.55 -2.07
CA LYS A 100 15.93 7.49 -1.69
C LYS A 100 16.15 8.10 -0.31
N SER A 101 15.43 9.18 0.02
CA SER A 101 15.52 9.85 1.33
C SER A 101 15.16 8.96 2.52
N ILE A 102 14.41 7.88 2.28
CA ILE A 102 13.99 6.91 3.30
C ILE A 102 14.70 5.55 3.17
N GLY A 103 15.69 5.44 2.30
CA GLY A 103 16.48 4.22 2.08
C GLY A 103 15.81 3.19 1.17
N CYS A 104 14.75 3.55 0.46
CA CYS A 104 13.97 2.70 -0.43
C CYS A 104 14.28 2.94 -1.92
N GLY A 105 15.48 3.42 -2.24
CA GLY A 105 15.90 3.70 -3.62
C GLY A 105 16.39 2.49 -4.42
N SER A 106 16.65 1.35 -3.76
CA SER A 106 17.14 0.13 -4.40
C SER A 106 15.97 -0.68 -4.95
N THR A 107 16.05 -1.05 -6.22
CA THR A 107 15.04 -1.89 -6.89
C THR A 107 15.41 -3.37 -6.90
N GLN A 108 16.69 -3.70 -6.71
CA GLN A 108 17.21 -5.08 -6.70
C GLN A 108 18.24 -5.29 -5.58
N GLY A 109 18.57 -6.57 -5.33
CA GLY A 109 19.58 -6.99 -4.35
C GLY A 109 19.08 -7.01 -2.90
N ASP A 110 20.02 -7.13 -1.97
CA ASP A 110 19.73 -7.39 -0.55
C ASP A 110 19.01 -6.23 0.17
N ASN A 111 18.96 -5.04 -0.44
CA ASN A 111 18.24 -3.87 0.06
C ASN A 111 17.08 -3.43 -0.83
N VAL A 112 16.51 -4.32 -1.65
CA VAL A 112 15.33 -4.00 -2.47
C VAL A 112 14.22 -3.36 -1.64
N CYS A 113 13.61 -2.30 -2.16
CA CYS A 113 12.41 -1.73 -1.57
C CYS A 113 11.20 -2.60 -1.92
N VAL A 114 10.66 -3.30 -0.91
CA VAL A 114 9.41 -4.03 -1.03
C VAL A 114 8.27 -3.04 -0.87
N VAL A 115 7.44 -2.92 -1.92
CA VAL A 115 6.29 -2.02 -1.95
C VAL A 115 5.01 -2.85 -1.91
N SER A 116 4.12 -2.52 -0.96
CA SER A 116 2.76 -3.08 -0.94
C SER A 116 1.72 -1.98 -0.76
N VAL A 117 0.60 -2.13 -1.46
CA VAL A 117 -0.49 -1.15 -1.44
C VAL A 117 -1.75 -1.84 -0.91
N SER A 118 -2.51 -1.15 -0.05
CA SER A 118 -3.82 -1.65 0.38
C SER A 118 -4.78 -1.79 -0.80
N LYS A 119 -5.78 -2.67 -0.70
CA LYS A 119 -6.74 -2.89 -1.81
C LYS A 119 -7.47 -1.64 -2.28
N ASN A 120 -7.65 -0.64 -1.41
CA ASN A 120 -8.26 0.64 -1.75
C ASN A 120 -7.26 1.69 -2.26
N GLY A 121 -5.97 1.40 -2.31
CA GLY A 121 -4.93 2.34 -2.78
C GLY A 121 -4.50 3.40 -1.77
N ASN A 122 -5.11 3.48 -0.57
CA ASN A 122 -4.89 4.59 0.36
C ASN A 122 -3.66 4.44 1.27
N ILE A 123 -3.22 3.20 1.52
CA ILE A 123 -2.08 2.92 2.38
C ILE A 123 -1.00 2.25 1.54
N ILE A 124 0.17 2.89 1.47
CA ILE A 124 1.34 2.37 0.77
C ILE A 124 2.41 2.05 1.80
N ARG A 125 2.92 0.82 1.80
CA ARG A 125 4.01 0.37 2.66
C ARG A 125 5.28 0.25 1.83
N LEU A 126 6.35 0.83 2.33
CA LEU A 126 7.67 0.86 1.72
C LEU A 126 8.64 0.24 2.72
N HIS A 127 9.23 -0.90 2.39
CA HIS A 127 10.15 -1.60 3.27
C HIS A 127 11.49 -1.84 2.56
N PRO A 128 12.56 -1.11 2.93
CA PRO A 128 13.90 -1.51 2.53
C PRO A 128 14.20 -2.87 3.16
N SER A 129 14.40 -3.92 2.36
CA SER A 129 14.44 -5.31 2.85
C SER A 129 15.54 -5.57 3.88
N SER A 130 16.61 -4.78 3.88
CA SER A 130 17.69 -4.87 4.86
C SER A 130 17.38 -4.17 6.20
N SER A 131 16.26 -3.46 6.32
CA SER A 131 15.87 -2.69 7.49
C SER A 131 14.90 -3.44 8.39
N GLU A 132 15.00 -3.25 9.71
CA GLU A 132 13.96 -3.67 10.66
C GLU A 132 12.71 -2.77 10.61
N ASN A 133 12.82 -1.60 9.97
CA ASN A 133 11.75 -0.62 9.89
C ASN A 133 11.16 -0.56 8.48
N MET A 134 9.87 -0.25 8.42
CA MET A 134 9.16 0.12 7.20
C MET A 134 8.62 1.55 7.32
N TYR A 135 8.14 2.06 6.19
CA TYR A 135 7.43 3.32 6.11
C TYR A 135 6.01 3.07 5.63
N VAL A 136 5.06 3.69 6.30
CA VAL A 136 3.63 3.63 5.97
C VAL A 136 3.21 5.01 5.54
N TYR A 137 2.85 5.15 4.27
CA TYR A 137 2.33 6.37 3.68
C TYR A 137 0.82 6.31 3.56
N ASN A 138 0.14 7.34 4.06
CA ASN A 138 -1.29 7.55 3.87
C ASN A 138 -1.49 8.62 2.79
N VAL A 139 -2.10 8.22 1.67
CA VAL A 139 -2.28 9.06 0.48
C VAL A 139 -3.18 10.26 0.76
N GLU A 140 -4.31 10.04 1.44
CA GLU A 140 -5.31 11.08 1.71
C GLU A 140 -4.75 12.18 2.62
N ASN A 141 -4.10 11.77 3.70
CA ASN A 141 -3.59 12.68 4.72
C ASN A 141 -2.18 13.21 4.42
N ASN A 142 -1.53 12.72 3.37
CA ASN A 142 -0.12 13.01 3.05
C ASN A 142 0.82 12.80 4.25
N THR A 143 0.63 11.70 4.99
CA THR A 143 1.44 11.40 6.17
C THR A 143 2.32 10.20 5.94
N LEU A 144 3.60 10.32 6.32
CA LEU A 144 4.56 9.23 6.30
C LEU A 144 4.96 8.88 7.73
N ILE A 145 4.88 7.60 8.06
CA ILE A 145 5.21 7.08 9.39
C ILE A 145 6.28 6.03 9.24
N ARG A 146 7.38 6.16 9.98
CA ARG A 146 8.34 5.07 10.18
C ARG A 146 7.90 4.24 11.37
N THR A 147 7.87 2.93 11.19
CA THR A 147 7.52 1.94 12.22
C THR A 147 8.31 0.66 11.98
N LYS A 148 8.31 -0.28 12.94
CA LYS A 148 8.85 -1.63 12.68
C LYS A 148 8.08 -2.30 11.54
N TYR A 149 8.80 -3.11 10.77
CA TYR A 149 8.19 -3.92 9.72
C TYR A 149 7.10 -4.83 10.29
N GLU A 150 5.94 -4.83 9.64
CA GLU A 150 4.84 -5.73 9.92
C GLU A 150 4.26 -6.19 8.58
N LYS A 151 4.17 -7.49 8.39
CA LYS A 151 3.56 -8.07 7.18
C LYS A 151 2.08 -7.69 7.13
N SER A 152 1.62 -7.14 6.01
CA SER A 152 0.21 -6.79 5.86
C SER A 152 -0.61 -7.97 5.35
N ASN A 153 -1.84 -8.07 5.86
CA ASN A 153 -2.83 -9.06 5.43
C ASN A 153 -3.81 -8.52 4.37
N ASP A 154 -3.72 -7.21 4.06
CA ASP A 154 -4.63 -6.51 3.13
C ASP A 154 -3.88 -5.93 1.91
N GLU A 155 -2.82 -6.62 1.48
CA GLU A 155 -2.04 -6.20 0.31
C GLU A 155 -2.80 -6.56 -0.98
N LEU A 156 -2.84 -5.63 -1.93
CA LEU A 156 -3.20 -5.93 -3.31
C LEU A 156 -2.16 -6.90 -3.87
N LYS A 157 -2.62 -7.99 -4.49
CA LYS A 157 -1.71 -8.91 -5.18
C LYS A 157 -1.18 -8.24 -6.43
N THR A 158 0.11 -7.91 -6.46
CA THR A 158 0.81 -7.56 -7.69
C THR A 158 0.79 -8.77 -8.62
N LEU A 159 0.29 -8.59 -9.84
CA LEU A 159 0.26 -9.66 -10.84
C LEU A 159 1.63 -9.80 -11.49
N ILE A 160 2.02 -11.04 -11.78
CA ILE A 160 3.26 -11.34 -12.49
C ILE A 160 3.08 -10.92 -13.95
N LEU A 161 4.08 -10.24 -14.52
CA LEU A 161 4.13 -9.86 -15.94
C LEU A 161 4.13 -11.11 -16.85
N GLU A 162 3.00 -11.46 -17.43
CA GLU A 162 2.81 -12.44 -18.50
C GLU A 162 3.66 -12.09 -19.73
N GLU A 163 4.15 -13.15 -20.39
CA GLU A 163 5.18 -13.06 -21.43
C GLU A 163 4.72 -12.28 -22.67
N GLU A 164 3.43 -12.32 -22.98
CA GLU A 164 2.83 -11.59 -24.11
C GLU A 164 2.91 -10.06 -23.97
N PHE A 165 3.10 -9.54 -22.75
CA PHE A 165 3.23 -8.11 -22.49
C PHE A 165 4.69 -7.65 -22.35
N LYS A 166 5.69 -8.54 -22.52
CA LYS A 166 7.11 -8.21 -22.32
C LYS A 166 7.73 -7.43 -23.47
N SER A 167 7.12 -7.43 -24.66
CA SER A 167 7.63 -6.65 -25.80
C SER A 167 6.51 -6.23 -26.75
N TYR A 168 6.35 -4.92 -26.93
CA TYR A 168 5.67 -4.38 -28.10
C TYR A 168 6.67 -3.54 -28.88
N ASP A 169 7.00 -3.98 -30.09
CA ASP A 169 7.51 -3.13 -31.18
C ASP A 169 8.70 -2.19 -30.86
N GLY A 170 9.65 -2.64 -30.03
CA GLY A 170 10.84 -1.84 -29.68
C GLY A 170 10.61 -0.77 -28.59
N GLU A 171 9.42 -0.73 -27.99
CA GLU A 171 9.11 0.04 -26.78
C GLU A 171 9.13 -0.91 -25.57
N TYR A 172 9.91 -0.58 -24.54
CA TYR A 172 9.97 -1.41 -23.33
C TYR A 172 8.66 -1.23 -22.55
N CYS A 173 7.91 -2.32 -22.35
CA CYS A 173 6.84 -2.40 -21.36
C CYS A 173 7.48 -2.63 -19.98
N TYR A 174 7.27 -1.70 -19.06
CA TYR A 174 7.97 -1.67 -17.77
C TYR A 174 7.23 -2.49 -16.70
N SER A 175 5.90 -2.49 -16.74
CA SER A 175 5.04 -3.30 -15.88
C SER A 175 3.59 -3.24 -16.39
N TYR A 176 2.77 -4.22 -16.02
CA TYR A 176 1.31 -4.13 -16.20
C TYR A 176 0.56 -4.51 -14.94
N ILE A 177 -0.70 -4.13 -14.90
CA ILE A 177 -1.69 -4.61 -13.95
C ILE A 177 -3.00 -4.93 -14.68
N LYS A 178 -3.57 -6.10 -14.38
CA LYS A 178 -4.95 -6.46 -14.77
C LYS A 178 -5.90 -5.92 -13.70
N LEU A 179 -6.81 -5.06 -14.11
CA LEU A 179 -7.83 -4.47 -13.25
C LEU A 179 -8.91 -5.53 -12.91
N GLU A 180 -9.75 -5.24 -11.91
CA GLU A 180 -10.82 -6.16 -11.46
C GLU A 180 -11.82 -6.53 -12.57
N ASN A 181 -12.00 -5.65 -13.55
CA ASN A 181 -12.85 -5.84 -14.73
C ASN A 181 -12.14 -6.55 -15.89
N GLU A 182 -10.97 -7.14 -15.65
CA GLU A 182 -10.11 -7.80 -16.63
C GLU A 182 -9.42 -6.88 -17.65
N GLU A 183 -9.63 -5.57 -17.57
CA GLU A 183 -8.89 -4.61 -18.41
C GLU A 183 -7.40 -4.64 -18.06
N VAL A 184 -6.57 -4.61 -19.10
CA VAL A 184 -5.12 -4.54 -18.95
C VAL A 184 -4.67 -3.10 -19.10
N SER A 185 -3.83 -2.67 -18.18
CA SER A 185 -3.16 -1.38 -18.24
C SER A 185 -1.68 -1.54 -17.94
N TYR A 186 -0.84 -0.74 -18.58
CA TYR A 186 0.61 -0.95 -18.53
C TYR A 186 1.39 0.35 -18.56
N LEU A 187 2.62 0.30 -18.04
CA LEU A 187 3.61 1.36 -18.19
C LEU A 187 4.50 1.09 -19.39
N ARG A 188 4.75 2.13 -20.17
CA ARG A 188 5.75 2.12 -21.23
C ARG A 188 6.67 3.33 -21.11
N CYS A 189 7.91 3.20 -21.58
CA CYS A 189 8.82 4.33 -21.75
C CYS A 189 9.36 4.28 -23.19
N PRO A 190 8.95 5.21 -24.06
CA PRO A 190 9.49 5.32 -25.40
C PRO A 190 10.97 5.72 -25.36
N GLN A 191 11.83 4.92 -25.99
CA GLN A 191 13.14 5.27 -26.57
C GLN A 191 14.30 5.79 -25.66
N SER A 192 14.06 6.29 -24.44
CA SER A 192 15.11 6.98 -23.66
C SER A 192 15.49 6.34 -22.31
N ASN A 193 14.65 5.43 -21.78
CA ASN A 193 14.70 4.97 -20.38
C ASN A 193 14.75 6.13 -19.35
N MET A 194 14.31 7.33 -19.73
CA MET A 194 14.22 8.50 -18.86
C MET A 194 12.83 8.58 -18.25
N ALA A 195 12.75 8.93 -16.98
CA ALA A 195 11.48 9.00 -16.25
C ALA A 195 10.50 9.99 -16.88
N ILE A 196 10.98 11.07 -17.50
CA ILE A 196 10.15 12.08 -18.16
C ILE A 196 9.30 11.50 -19.31
N ASP A 197 9.75 10.41 -19.92
CA ASP A 197 9.06 9.76 -21.05
C ASP A 197 8.13 8.62 -20.59
N LEU A 198 7.96 8.45 -19.27
CA LEU A 198 7.10 7.40 -18.73
C LEU A 198 5.63 7.70 -19.03
N GLN A 199 4.94 6.71 -19.61
CA GLN A 199 3.54 6.76 -19.97
C GLN A 199 2.78 5.61 -19.33
N TYR A 200 1.55 5.88 -18.90
CA TYR A 200 0.58 4.87 -18.52
C TYR A 200 -0.48 4.72 -19.60
N ILE A 201 -0.72 3.48 -20.02
CA ILE A 201 -1.70 3.14 -21.04
C ILE A 201 -2.84 2.40 -20.37
N LYS A 202 -4.06 2.92 -20.55
CA LYS A 202 -5.30 2.27 -20.11
C LYS A 202 -6.26 2.26 -21.29
N ASN A 203 -6.58 1.06 -21.76
CA ASN A 203 -7.31 0.85 -23.03
C ASN A 203 -6.56 1.57 -24.17
N ASP A 204 -7.20 2.50 -24.88
CA ASP A 204 -6.59 3.29 -25.96
C ASP A 204 -6.08 4.67 -25.52
N LYS A 205 -6.20 5.01 -24.24
CA LYS A 205 -5.79 6.32 -23.73
C LYS A 205 -4.36 6.28 -23.19
N VAL A 206 -3.58 7.26 -23.61
CA VAL A 206 -2.20 7.51 -23.17
C VAL A 206 -2.22 8.61 -22.10
N TYR A 207 -1.59 8.35 -20.96
CA TYR A 207 -1.34 9.33 -19.91
C TYR A 207 0.16 9.58 -19.82
N ASP A 208 0.59 10.81 -20.11
CA ASP A 208 1.97 11.24 -19.89
C ASP A 208 2.16 11.57 -18.40
N ILE A 209 3.01 10.81 -17.70
CA ILE A 209 3.06 10.85 -16.23
C ILE A 209 3.68 12.15 -15.69
N PHE A 210 4.65 12.71 -16.41
CA PHE A 210 5.46 13.86 -15.96
C PHE A 210 5.34 15.10 -16.85
N LYS A 211 4.22 15.25 -17.58
CA LYS A 211 3.93 16.48 -18.35
C LYS A 211 3.11 17.49 -17.57
#